data_AF-A0A6N6SYQ9-F1
#
_entry.id   AF-A0A6N6SYQ9-F1
#
_cell.length_a   1.000
_cell.length_b   1.000
_cell.length_c   1.000
_cell.angle_alpha   90.00
_cell.angle_beta   90.00
_cell.angle_gamma   90.00
#
_symmetry.space_group_name_H-M   'P 1'
#
loop_
_entity.id
_entity.type
_entity.pdbx_description
1 polymer ?
#
loop_
_entity_poly.entity_id
_entity_poly.type
_entity_poly.pdbx_seq_one_letter_code
_entity_poly.pdbx_strand_id
1 'polypeptide(L)'
;MPSVIEHFSRTRVDHTTLQVMADAQQGLGRLIEEEQSVIRHYVRVGTWPHKCVNMFVFEDLQPLTSQIKRAITLSSVIAEDIDRRPMVNVYDAADLSECAVFVNRRLLEQDGAWGDRLSLRALLAHEHGHPLAENKAVQAARALSVEIKEGAPPRKKVIAPILQLLADRLCVHAPQEVFANEIAIRAGFGEALFHLDRDVVEKACLSVTKRPILVESLGRKVANGKLCADQAARLLFVGDLQAHLGFALETAPFLRAGHDRQAEALEAALSRGVWDHLDPAVKRLYEALRDHYRRLTPDLTSAQTEAWAGEAVALLTDALQQKNLRVRFELARTRAVPKRSRGPKSAPMSARDSVPDSDGGTL
;
A
#
# COMPACT_ATOMS: atom_id res chain seq x y z
N MET A 1 10.43 16.06 19.00
CA MET A 1 11.27 17.14 18.44
C MET A 1 11.13 17.10 16.93
N PRO A 2 11.08 18.22 16.20
CA PRO A 2 11.12 18.15 14.73
C PRO A 2 12.44 17.49 14.31
N SER A 3 12.40 16.46 13.46
CA SER A 3 13.65 15.86 12.95
C SER A 3 14.36 16.89 12.08
N VAL A 4 15.65 17.10 12.35
CA VAL A 4 16.50 17.95 11.53
C VAL A 4 16.85 17.13 10.30
N ILE A 5 16.73 17.71 9.11
CA ILE A 5 17.24 17.05 7.89
C ILE A 5 18.75 16.98 8.02
N GLU A 6 19.29 15.77 8.13
CA GLU A 6 20.73 15.51 8.28
C GLU A 6 21.40 15.21 6.94
N HIS A 7 20.62 14.87 5.91
CA HIS A 7 21.11 14.59 4.57
C HIS A 7 20.24 15.21 3.51
N PHE A 8 20.88 15.89 2.56
CA PHE A 8 20.27 16.30 1.31
C PHE A 8 21.20 15.97 0.15
N SER A 9 20.67 15.34 -0.89
CA SER A 9 21.41 15.13 -2.13
C SER A 9 20.52 15.28 -3.34
N ARG A 10 21.12 15.72 -4.45
CA ARG A 10 20.47 15.86 -5.75
C ARG A 10 21.36 15.28 -6.81
N THR A 11 20.87 14.26 -7.52
CA THR A 11 21.63 13.54 -8.54
C THR A 11 20.81 13.42 -9.82
N ARG A 12 21.47 13.48 -10.98
CA ARG A 12 20.85 13.21 -12.27
C ARG A 12 21.03 11.72 -12.61
N VAL A 13 19.94 11.05 -12.96
CA VAL A 13 19.91 9.66 -13.41
C VAL A 13 19.21 9.66 -14.77
N ASP A 14 19.95 9.46 -15.85
CA ASP A 14 19.46 9.67 -17.23
C ASP A 14 18.74 11.03 -17.38
N HIS A 15 17.46 11.00 -17.70
CA HIS A 15 16.63 12.19 -17.86
C HIS A 15 15.80 12.56 -16.61
N THR A 16 16.11 11.96 -15.47
CA THR A 16 15.38 12.14 -14.19
C THR A 16 16.28 12.75 -13.11
N THR A 17 15.71 13.67 -12.34
CA THR A 17 16.36 14.23 -11.15
C THR A 17 15.91 13.43 -9.93
N LEU A 18 16.85 12.81 -9.22
CA LEU A 18 16.60 12.20 -7.92
C LEU A 18 17.02 13.18 -6.81
N GLN A 19 16.07 13.56 -5.97
CA GLN A 19 16.30 14.37 -4.77
C GLN A 19 16.10 13.48 -3.55
N VAL A 20 17.02 13.48 -2.60
CA VAL A 20 16.93 12.67 -1.38
C VAL A 20 17.04 13.59 -0.17
N MET A 21 16.07 13.50 0.72
CA MET A 21 16.02 14.19 2.01
C MET A 21 15.91 13.13 3.10
N ALA A 22 16.80 13.15 4.08
CA ALA A 22 16.75 12.20 5.19
C ALA A 22 17.05 12.83 6.54
N ASP A 23 16.48 12.23 7.59
CA ASP A 23 16.74 12.57 8.99
C ASP A 23 17.89 11.79 9.63
N ALA A 24 18.55 10.89 8.87
CA ALA A 24 19.73 10.16 9.31
C ALA A 24 20.58 9.74 8.09
N GLN A 25 21.91 9.77 8.22
CA GLN A 25 22.83 9.37 7.12
C GLN A 25 23.10 7.86 7.01
N GLN A 26 22.94 7.12 8.11
CA GLN A 26 23.37 5.72 8.17
C GLN A 26 22.59 4.83 7.20
N GLY A 27 23.29 4.09 6.33
CA GLY A 27 22.70 3.12 5.40
C GLY A 27 22.05 3.71 4.14
N LEU A 28 21.95 5.04 4.01
CA LEU A 28 21.30 5.71 2.87
C LEU A 28 21.91 5.36 1.52
N GLY A 29 23.25 5.21 1.44
CA GLY A 29 23.95 5.00 0.17
C GLY A 29 23.39 3.82 -0.62
N ARG A 30 23.04 2.73 0.06
CA ARG A 30 22.47 1.53 -0.57
C ARG A 30 21.08 1.77 -1.15
N LEU A 31 20.21 2.43 -0.38
CA LEU A 31 18.87 2.80 -0.84
C LEU A 31 18.96 3.70 -2.09
N ILE A 32 19.84 4.69 -2.06
CA ILE A 32 20.06 5.61 -3.19
C ILE A 32 20.58 4.84 -4.41
N GLU A 33 21.54 3.93 -4.24
CA GLU A 33 22.04 3.09 -5.33
C GLU A 33 20.95 2.24 -5.98
N GLU A 34 20.12 1.58 -5.16
CA GLU A 34 19.00 0.77 -5.67
C GLU A 34 17.93 1.63 -6.35
N GLU A 35 17.61 2.80 -5.81
CA GLU A 35 16.71 3.75 -6.46
C GLU A 35 17.23 4.19 -7.83
N GLN A 36 18.50 4.58 -7.91
CA GLN A 36 19.09 4.91 -9.20
C GLN A 36 19.07 3.71 -10.16
N SER A 37 19.28 2.49 -9.67
CA SER A 37 19.20 1.28 -10.49
C SER A 37 17.78 1.05 -11.03
N VAL A 38 16.75 1.22 -10.20
CA VAL A 38 15.35 1.08 -10.59
C VAL A 38 14.96 2.13 -11.62
N ILE A 39 15.34 3.40 -11.40
CA ILE A 39 15.12 4.50 -12.35
C ILE A 39 15.75 4.16 -13.71
N ARG A 40 17.05 3.87 -13.77
CA ARG A 40 17.76 3.54 -15.03
C ARG A 40 17.08 2.40 -15.76
N HIS A 41 16.63 1.39 -15.02
CA HIS A 41 16.00 0.22 -15.59
C HIS A 41 14.63 0.54 -16.18
N TYR A 42 13.76 1.26 -15.47
CA TYR A 42 12.47 1.70 -16.01
C TYR A 42 12.62 2.67 -17.19
N VAL A 43 13.61 3.57 -17.15
CA VAL A 43 13.96 4.44 -18.27
C VAL A 43 14.32 3.62 -19.51
N ARG A 44 15.17 2.59 -19.35
CA ARG A 44 15.60 1.73 -20.45
C ARG A 44 14.45 0.95 -21.09
N VAL A 45 13.48 0.47 -20.30
CA VAL A 45 12.30 -0.25 -20.85
C VAL A 45 11.22 0.70 -21.39
N GLY A 46 11.43 2.03 -21.30
CA GLY A 46 10.60 3.04 -21.94
C GLY A 46 9.29 3.35 -21.22
N THR A 47 9.12 2.91 -19.97
CA THR A 47 7.88 3.12 -19.20
C THR A 47 7.98 4.28 -18.23
N TRP A 48 9.11 4.99 -18.16
CA TRP A 48 9.38 5.99 -17.12
C TRP A 48 8.86 7.40 -17.46
N PRO A 49 7.88 7.96 -16.73
CA PRO A 49 7.31 9.28 -17.01
C PRO A 49 7.97 10.40 -16.18
N HIS A 50 8.72 10.04 -15.13
CA HIS A 50 9.12 10.99 -14.09
C HIS A 50 10.34 11.83 -14.51
N LYS A 51 10.18 13.15 -14.48
CA LYS A 51 11.27 14.13 -14.57
C LYS A 51 11.96 14.33 -13.22
N CYS A 52 11.22 14.18 -12.12
CA CYS A 52 11.72 14.31 -10.76
C CYS A 52 11.19 13.19 -9.86
N VAL A 53 12.08 12.60 -9.05
CA VAL A 53 11.73 11.73 -7.93
C VAL A 53 12.24 12.38 -6.65
N ASN A 54 11.34 12.59 -5.70
CA ASN A 54 11.68 13.09 -4.37
C ASN A 54 11.61 11.94 -3.36
N MET A 55 12.73 11.55 -2.80
CA MET A 55 12.81 10.49 -1.80
C MET A 55 12.98 11.11 -0.41
N PHE A 56 12.04 10.81 0.47
CA PHE A 56 12.01 11.26 1.85
C PHE A 56 12.24 10.07 2.77
N VAL A 57 13.38 10.01 3.44
CA VAL A 57 13.75 8.90 4.32
C VAL A 57 13.69 9.36 5.77
N PHE A 58 12.72 8.84 6.51
CA PHE A 58 12.51 9.21 7.90
C PHE A 58 12.57 7.99 8.81
N GLU A 59 12.80 8.22 10.10
CA GLU A 59 12.67 7.17 11.12
C GLU A 59 11.31 6.48 11.03
N ASP A 60 10.23 7.27 10.93
CA ASP A 60 8.87 6.79 10.66
C ASP A 60 8.03 7.79 9.86
N LEU A 61 6.82 7.37 9.45
CA LEU A 61 5.93 8.16 8.60
C LEU A 61 4.91 9.02 9.39
N GLN A 62 5.05 9.17 10.71
CA GLN A 62 4.14 10.00 11.52
C GLN A 62 3.99 11.44 10.99
N PRO A 63 5.07 12.11 10.51
CA PRO A 63 4.93 13.46 9.95
C PRO A 63 4.02 13.49 8.72
N LEU A 64 4.16 12.51 7.80
CA LEU A 64 3.33 12.38 6.61
C LEU A 64 1.88 12.09 6.99
N THR A 65 1.66 11.12 7.88
CA THR A 65 0.33 10.77 8.41
C THR A 65 -0.35 11.98 9.03
N SER A 66 0.38 12.79 9.80
CA SER A 66 -0.14 14.02 10.41
C SER A 66 -0.46 15.12 9.39
N GLN A 67 0.27 15.22 8.29
CA GLN A 67 -0.03 16.17 7.21
C GLN A 67 -1.27 15.74 6.43
N ILE A 68 -1.38 14.46 6.08
CA ILE A 68 -2.53 13.90 5.35
C ILE A 68 -3.81 14.05 6.17
N LYS A 69 -3.78 13.70 7.46
CA LYS A 69 -4.93 13.88 8.38
C LYS A 69 -5.39 15.33 8.51
N ARG A 70 -4.49 16.31 8.31
CA ARG A 70 -4.83 17.74 8.30
C ARG A 70 -5.34 18.22 6.94
N ALA A 71 -4.85 17.64 5.85
CA ALA A 71 -5.19 18.05 4.49
C ALA A 71 -6.48 17.40 3.96
N ILE A 72 -6.80 16.19 4.43
CA ILE A 72 -7.94 15.40 3.97
C ILE A 72 -8.93 15.25 5.13
N THR A 73 -10.13 15.83 4.98
CA THR A 73 -11.23 15.74 5.98
C THR A 73 -11.92 14.37 6.01
N LEU A 74 -11.47 13.41 5.18
CA LEU A 74 -12.03 12.08 5.05
C LEU A 74 -11.16 11.07 5.81
N SER A 75 -11.82 10.22 6.61
CA SER A 75 -11.26 8.98 7.15
C SER A 75 -10.97 8.01 5.99
N SER A 76 -9.95 8.30 5.19
CA SER A 76 -9.50 7.37 4.16
C SER A 76 -8.70 6.27 4.84
N VAL A 77 -9.03 5.01 4.52
CA VAL A 77 -8.29 3.79 4.86
C VAL A 77 -6.78 3.96 4.64
N ILE A 78 -6.41 4.74 3.61
CA ILE A 78 -5.03 5.11 3.28
C ILE A 78 -4.33 5.80 4.48
N ALA A 79 -4.99 6.74 5.16
CA ALA A 79 -4.39 7.45 6.29
C ALA A 79 -4.23 6.60 7.57
N GLU A 80 -4.92 5.47 7.67
CA GLU A 80 -4.84 4.58 8.84
C GLU A 80 -3.72 3.54 8.72
N ASP A 81 -3.29 3.19 7.50
CA ASP A 81 -2.27 2.17 7.24
C ASP A 81 -0.91 2.72 6.79
N ILE A 82 -0.75 4.01 6.50
CA ILE A 82 0.55 4.60 6.10
C ILE A 82 1.67 4.28 7.09
N ASP A 83 1.42 4.38 8.40
CA ASP A 83 2.45 4.15 9.42
C ASP A 83 2.94 2.69 9.47
N ARG A 84 2.21 1.77 8.82
CA ARG A 84 2.52 0.35 8.70
C ARG A 84 3.10 -0.04 7.35
N ARG A 85 3.29 0.93 6.44
CA ARG A 85 3.92 0.69 5.14
C ARG A 85 5.42 1.00 5.22
N PRO A 86 6.28 0.12 4.66
CA PRO A 86 7.72 0.36 4.62
C PRO A 86 8.09 1.50 3.67
N MET A 87 7.32 1.66 2.58
CA MET A 87 7.43 2.75 1.63
C MET A 87 6.04 3.18 1.17
N VAL A 88 5.90 4.44 0.76
CA VAL A 88 4.68 5.00 0.20
C VAL A 88 5.02 5.97 -0.92
N ASN A 89 4.50 5.74 -2.12
CA ASN A 89 4.58 6.70 -3.21
C ASN A 89 3.37 7.65 -3.23
N VAL A 90 3.65 8.95 -3.34
CA VAL A 90 2.67 10.02 -3.52
C VAL A 90 2.94 10.70 -4.86
N TYR A 91 1.92 10.76 -5.72
CA TYR A 91 2.01 11.32 -7.06
C TYR A 91 0.68 11.96 -7.49
N ASP A 92 0.73 12.84 -8.48
CA ASP A 92 -0.48 13.38 -9.12
C ASP A 92 -0.88 12.50 -10.30
N ALA A 93 -2.03 11.83 -10.21
CA ALA A 93 -2.53 10.99 -11.30
C ALA A 93 -2.82 11.76 -12.60
N ALA A 94 -2.95 13.09 -12.54
CA ALA A 94 -3.09 13.94 -13.73
C ALA A 94 -1.75 14.38 -14.32
N ASP A 95 -0.66 14.33 -13.55
CA ASP A 95 0.69 14.70 -13.97
C ASP A 95 1.73 13.79 -13.30
N LEU A 96 2.13 12.76 -14.02
CA LEU A 96 3.12 11.80 -13.57
C LEU A 96 4.56 12.31 -13.70
N SER A 97 4.80 13.59 -14.03
CA SER A 97 6.16 14.10 -14.19
C SER A 97 6.96 14.17 -12.89
N GLU A 98 6.28 14.15 -11.74
CA GLU A 98 6.92 14.11 -10.42
C GLU A 98 6.27 13.05 -9.52
N CYS A 99 7.10 12.38 -8.70
CA CYS A 99 6.62 11.51 -7.64
C CYS A 99 7.44 11.70 -6.36
N ALA A 100 6.85 11.32 -5.23
CA ALA A 100 7.46 11.41 -3.91
C ALA A 100 7.39 10.07 -3.19
N VAL A 101 8.55 9.44 -2.95
CA VAL A 101 8.67 8.18 -2.22
C VAL A 101 9.03 8.47 -0.77
N PHE A 102 8.15 8.12 0.14
CA PHE A 102 8.37 8.23 1.58
C PHE A 102 8.79 6.87 2.13
N VAL A 103 9.88 6.85 2.88
CA VAL A 103 10.52 5.62 3.36
C VAL A 103 10.48 5.59 4.89
N ASN A 104 9.94 4.51 5.44
CA ASN A 104 9.87 4.23 6.87
C ASN A 104 11.10 3.39 7.28
N ARG A 105 12.18 4.06 7.67
CA ARG A 105 13.46 3.39 7.97
C ARG A 105 13.31 2.37 9.10
N ARG A 106 12.61 2.73 10.19
CA ARG A 106 12.41 1.82 11.32
C ARG A 106 11.71 0.53 10.90
N LEU A 107 10.68 0.63 10.06
CA LEU A 107 9.96 -0.56 9.60
C LEU A 107 10.81 -1.41 8.65
N LEU A 108 11.54 -0.79 7.72
CA LEU A 108 12.49 -1.50 6.86
C LEU A 108 13.59 -2.22 7.66
N GLU A 109 14.07 -1.63 8.75
CA GLU A 109 15.02 -2.26 9.66
C GLU A 109 14.40 -3.45 10.40
N GLN A 110 13.18 -3.27 10.93
CA GLN A 110 12.43 -4.33 11.62
C GLN A 110 12.11 -5.51 10.68
N ASP A 111 11.82 -5.22 9.43
CA ASP A 111 11.56 -6.22 8.40
C ASP A 111 12.84 -6.81 7.79
N GLY A 112 14.01 -6.31 8.14
CA GLY A 112 15.29 -6.74 7.56
C GLY A 112 15.56 -6.25 6.13
N ALA A 113 14.59 -5.59 5.50
CA ALA A 113 14.68 -5.07 4.14
C ALA A 113 15.72 -3.94 4.00
N TRP A 114 15.98 -3.15 5.04
CA TRP A 114 17.00 -2.08 5.02
C TRP A 114 18.40 -2.59 4.62
N GLY A 115 18.71 -3.81 5.05
CA GLY A 115 19.96 -4.51 4.80
C GLY A 115 19.95 -5.40 3.56
N ASP A 116 18.88 -5.42 2.77
CA ASP A 116 18.73 -6.35 1.65
C ASP A 116 18.48 -5.59 0.34
N ARG A 117 19.44 -5.70 -0.59
CA ARG A 117 19.38 -4.98 -1.88
C ARG A 117 18.23 -5.46 -2.76
N LEU A 118 17.92 -6.76 -2.75
CA LEU A 118 16.83 -7.30 -3.56
C LEU A 118 15.48 -6.86 -3.00
N SER A 119 15.31 -6.89 -1.68
CA SER A 119 14.10 -6.37 -1.04
C SER A 119 13.91 -4.87 -1.27
N LEU A 120 14.96 -4.05 -1.14
CA LEU A 120 14.88 -2.62 -1.47
C LEU A 120 14.51 -2.39 -2.94
N ARG A 121 15.15 -3.11 -3.86
CA ARG A 121 14.84 -3.03 -5.29
C ARG A 121 13.39 -3.41 -5.58
N ALA A 122 12.89 -4.46 -4.95
CA ALA A 122 11.51 -4.92 -5.09
C ALA A 122 10.51 -3.84 -4.63
N LEU A 123 10.71 -3.29 -3.43
CA LEU A 123 9.87 -2.24 -2.86
C LEU A 123 9.88 -0.97 -3.74
N LEU A 124 11.05 -0.50 -4.15
CA LEU A 124 11.16 0.68 -5.02
C LEU A 124 10.53 0.43 -6.40
N ALA A 125 10.74 -0.76 -6.98
CA ALA A 125 10.12 -1.12 -8.26
C ALA A 125 8.59 -1.18 -8.17
N HIS A 126 8.06 -1.73 -7.08
CA HIS A 126 6.63 -1.76 -6.78
C HIS A 126 6.05 -0.36 -6.59
N GLU A 127 6.70 0.48 -5.76
CA GLU A 127 6.24 1.84 -5.48
C GLU A 127 6.22 2.71 -6.74
N HIS A 128 7.21 2.57 -7.61
CA HIS A 128 7.19 3.20 -8.94
C HIS A 128 6.21 2.54 -9.90
N GLY A 129 5.83 1.29 -9.68
CA GLY A 129 4.74 0.63 -10.40
C GLY A 129 3.38 1.29 -10.17
N HIS A 130 3.14 1.89 -8.99
CA HIS A 130 1.87 2.56 -8.68
C HIS A 130 1.47 3.67 -9.66
N PRO A 131 2.30 4.71 -9.93
CA PRO A 131 1.96 5.73 -10.93
C PRO A 131 1.84 5.16 -12.35
N LEU A 132 2.64 4.13 -12.68
CA LEU A 132 2.58 3.48 -14.00
C LEU A 132 1.30 2.66 -14.19
N ALA A 133 0.69 2.21 -13.09
CA ALA A 133 -0.53 1.42 -13.08
C ALA A 133 -1.81 2.24 -13.28
N GLU A 134 -1.74 3.57 -13.46
CA GLU A 134 -2.90 4.48 -13.62
C GLU A 134 -3.66 4.27 -14.95
N ASN A 135 -4.29 3.11 -15.10
CA ASN A 135 -5.16 2.73 -16.20
C ASN A 135 -6.65 2.97 -15.85
N LYS A 136 -7.56 2.68 -16.80
CA LYS A 136 -9.00 2.95 -16.64
C LYS A 136 -9.61 2.21 -15.45
N ALA A 137 -9.20 0.97 -15.22
CA ALA A 137 -9.70 0.17 -14.12
C ALA A 137 -9.25 0.73 -12.76
N VAL A 138 -7.99 1.15 -12.62
CA VAL A 138 -7.48 1.78 -11.39
C VAL A 138 -8.17 3.12 -11.12
N GLN A 139 -8.33 3.95 -12.14
CA GLN A 139 -9.03 5.23 -12.04
C GLN A 139 -10.50 5.04 -11.62
N ALA A 140 -11.19 4.05 -12.19
CA ALA A 140 -12.55 3.71 -11.80
C ALA A 140 -12.62 3.17 -10.37
N ALA A 141 -11.68 2.31 -9.96
CA ALA A 141 -11.64 1.74 -8.62
C ALA A 141 -11.42 2.81 -7.54
N ARG A 142 -10.59 3.83 -7.80
CA ARG A 142 -10.40 4.97 -6.89
C ARG A 142 -11.68 5.76 -6.59
N ALA A 143 -12.68 5.69 -7.47
CA ALA A 143 -13.99 6.31 -7.27
C ALA A 143 -14.93 5.45 -6.41
N LEU A 144 -14.47 4.30 -5.92
CA LEU A 144 -15.23 3.39 -5.08
C LEU A 144 -14.67 3.38 -3.65
N SER A 145 -15.51 2.94 -2.73
CA SER A 145 -15.15 2.51 -1.38
C SER A 145 -16.11 1.39 -0.98
N VAL A 146 -15.69 0.53 -0.07
CA VAL A 146 -16.60 -0.39 0.60
C VAL A 146 -17.17 0.34 1.82
N GLU A 147 -18.39 0.01 2.23
CA GLU A 147 -18.99 0.44 3.49
C GLU A 147 -19.69 -0.76 4.15
N ILE A 148 -19.55 -0.91 5.47
CA ILE A 148 -20.33 -1.87 6.23
C ILE A 148 -21.65 -1.19 6.64
N LYS A 149 -22.78 -1.66 6.10
CA LYS A 149 -24.09 -1.18 6.53
C LYS A 149 -24.45 -1.70 7.92
N GLU A 150 -24.96 -0.79 8.76
CA GLU A 150 -25.42 -1.10 10.10
C GLU A 150 -26.63 -2.07 10.07
N GLY A 151 -26.37 -3.31 10.50
CA GLY A 151 -27.35 -4.32 10.92
C GLY A 151 -26.75 -5.24 11.99
N ALA A 152 -25.67 -4.77 12.61
CA ALA A 152 -24.78 -5.52 13.45
C ALA A 152 -25.07 -5.17 14.92
N PRO A 153 -25.45 -6.14 15.79
CA PRO A 153 -25.65 -5.85 17.21
C PRO A 153 -24.37 -5.22 17.81
N PRO A 154 -24.48 -4.42 18.90
CA PRO A 154 -23.39 -3.62 19.48
C PRO A 154 -22.09 -4.39 19.81
N ARG A 155 -22.14 -5.72 19.80
CA ARG A 155 -21.03 -6.67 19.96
C ARG A 155 -20.06 -6.76 18.77
N LYS A 156 -20.31 -6.07 17.64
CA LYS A 156 -19.48 -6.09 16.41
C LYS A 156 -18.55 -4.87 16.22
N LYS A 157 -18.55 -3.91 17.15
CA LYS A 157 -17.80 -2.64 17.02
C LYS A 157 -16.28 -2.80 16.85
N VAL A 158 -15.68 -3.86 17.39
CA VAL A 158 -14.22 -4.11 17.29
C VAL A 158 -13.82 -4.74 15.96
N ILE A 159 -14.71 -5.55 15.37
CA ILE A 159 -14.43 -6.33 14.15
C ILE A 159 -14.75 -5.51 12.89
N ALA A 160 -15.79 -4.67 12.94
CA ALA A 160 -16.25 -3.92 11.79
C ALA A 160 -15.15 -3.04 11.15
N PRO A 161 -14.35 -2.25 11.89
CA PRO A 161 -13.28 -1.46 11.28
C PRO A 161 -12.23 -2.34 10.58
N ILE A 162 -11.86 -3.47 11.18
CA ILE A 162 -10.89 -4.40 10.58
C ILE A 162 -11.42 -4.99 9.28
N LEU A 163 -12.69 -5.42 9.28
CA LEU A 163 -13.33 -5.96 8.07
C LEU A 163 -13.52 -4.91 6.99
N GLN A 164 -13.79 -3.66 7.37
CA GLN A 164 -13.90 -2.54 6.45
C GLN A 164 -12.57 -2.31 5.72
N LEU A 165 -11.48 -2.16 6.50
CA LEU A 165 -10.13 -1.99 5.96
C LEU A 165 -9.72 -3.16 5.04
N LEU A 166 -10.00 -4.38 5.48
CA LEU A 166 -9.74 -5.58 4.69
C LEU A 166 -10.52 -5.59 3.38
N ALA A 167 -11.82 -5.24 3.42
CA ALA A 167 -12.66 -5.22 2.24
C ALA A 167 -12.22 -4.12 1.25
N ASP A 168 -11.91 -2.91 1.74
CA ASP A 168 -11.37 -1.84 0.90
C ASP A 168 -10.07 -2.26 0.22
N ARG A 169 -9.13 -2.84 0.98
CA ARG A 169 -7.85 -3.31 0.45
C ARG A 169 -8.06 -4.36 -0.65
N LEU A 170 -8.87 -5.39 -0.38
CA LEU A 170 -9.02 -6.54 -1.27
C LEU A 170 -9.98 -6.31 -2.45
N CYS A 171 -10.91 -5.38 -2.34
CA CYS A 171 -11.96 -5.20 -3.35
C CYS A 171 -11.82 -3.90 -4.16
N VAL A 172 -11.22 -2.87 -3.58
CA VAL A 172 -11.15 -1.52 -4.20
C VAL A 172 -9.72 -1.11 -4.50
N HIS A 173 -8.77 -1.37 -3.61
CA HIS A 173 -7.37 -1.04 -3.84
C HIS A 173 -6.60 -2.13 -4.60
N ALA A 174 -7.12 -3.35 -4.62
CA ALA A 174 -6.52 -4.50 -5.30
C ALA A 174 -6.09 -4.24 -6.76
N PRO A 175 -6.87 -3.53 -7.61
CA PRO A 175 -6.43 -3.25 -8.98
C PRO A 175 -5.08 -2.53 -9.06
N GLN A 176 -4.87 -1.50 -8.24
CA GLN A 176 -3.64 -0.72 -8.27
C GLN A 176 -2.43 -1.58 -7.87
N GLU A 177 -2.56 -2.33 -6.79
CA GLU A 177 -1.50 -3.21 -6.26
C GLU A 177 -1.17 -4.33 -7.26
N VAL A 178 -2.20 -4.98 -7.85
CA VAL A 178 -2.02 -6.04 -8.85
C VAL A 178 -1.31 -5.52 -10.10
N PHE A 179 -1.71 -4.36 -10.62
CA PHE A 179 -1.08 -3.79 -11.81
C PHE A 179 0.32 -3.24 -11.53
N ALA A 180 0.57 -2.65 -10.36
CA ALA A 180 1.90 -2.17 -9.99
C ALA A 180 2.91 -3.32 -9.93
N ASN A 181 2.54 -4.42 -9.26
CA ASN A 181 3.33 -5.66 -9.24
C ASN A 181 3.50 -6.23 -10.65
N GLU A 182 2.43 -6.30 -11.45
CA GLU A 182 2.51 -6.83 -12.82
C GLU A 182 3.46 -6.01 -13.70
N ILE A 183 3.41 -4.67 -13.63
CA ILE A 183 4.30 -3.77 -14.35
C ILE A 183 5.75 -4.00 -13.93
N ALA A 184 6.02 -4.07 -12.63
CA ALA A 184 7.36 -4.31 -12.10
C ALA A 184 7.91 -5.67 -12.56
N ILE A 185 7.10 -6.73 -12.50
CA ILE A 185 7.48 -8.07 -12.98
C ILE A 185 7.81 -8.03 -14.47
N ARG A 186 6.91 -7.48 -15.30
CA ARG A 186 7.10 -7.37 -16.76
C ARG A 186 8.27 -6.49 -17.15
N ALA A 187 8.58 -5.47 -16.34
CA ALA A 187 9.76 -4.64 -16.54
C ALA A 187 11.05 -5.42 -16.27
N GLY A 188 11.02 -6.53 -15.54
CA GLY A 188 12.18 -7.37 -15.25
C GLY A 188 12.58 -7.42 -13.77
N PHE A 189 11.73 -6.91 -12.87
CA PHE A 189 11.96 -6.98 -11.41
C PHE A 189 11.34 -8.22 -10.76
N GLY A 190 10.87 -9.19 -11.54
CA GLY A 190 10.21 -10.39 -11.01
C GLY A 190 11.04 -11.20 -10.02
N GLU A 191 12.37 -11.27 -10.19
CA GLU A 191 13.25 -11.93 -9.20
C GLU A 191 13.29 -11.19 -7.86
N ALA A 192 13.39 -9.86 -7.90
CA ALA A 192 13.42 -9.04 -6.69
C ALA A 192 12.09 -9.14 -5.93
N LEU A 193 10.97 -9.03 -6.64
CA LEU A 193 9.63 -9.20 -6.04
C LEU A 193 9.45 -10.61 -5.47
N PHE A 194 9.83 -11.65 -6.20
CA PHE A 194 9.71 -13.02 -5.70
C PHE A 194 10.55 -13.25 -4.44
N HIS A 195 11.75 -12.66 -4.37
CA HIS A 195 12.57 -12.69 -3.17
C HIS A 195 11.89 -12.01 -1.97
N LEU A 196 11.36 -10.79 -2.17
CA LEU A 196 10.61 -10.09 -1.13
C LEU A 196 9.39 -10.91 -0.66
N ASP A 197 8.62 -11.44 -1.59
CA ASP A 197 7.40 -12.21 -1.28
C ASP A 197 7.72 -13.52 -0.56
N ARG A 198 8.80 -14.20 -0.94
CA ARG A 198 9.26 -15.40 -0.23
C ARG A 198 9.59 -15.06 1.22
N ASP A 199 10.30 -13.97 1.46
CA ASP A 199 10.68 -13.55 2.80
C ASP A 199 9.42 -13.17 3.64
N VAL A 200 8.41 -12.56 3.02
CA VAL A 200 7.09 -12.31 3.65
C VAL A 200 6.37 -13.63 3.97
N VAL A 201 6.36 -14.60 3.05
CA VAL A 201 5.78 -15.92 3.27
C VAL A 201 6.50 -16.66 4.40
N GLU A 202 7.82 -16.63 4.44
CA GLU A 202 8.62 -17.25 5.52
C GLU A 202 8.27 -16.64 6.88
N LYS A 203 8.15 -15.31 6.97
CA LYS A 203 7.67 -14.64 8.18
C LYS A 203 6.25 -15.05 8.56
N ALA A 204 5.35 -15.24 7.58
CA ALA A 204 3.99 -15.72 7.84
C ALA A 204 3.98 -17.16 8.37
N CYS A 205 4.81 -18.06 7.82
CA CYS A 205 5.02 -19.41 8.33
C CYS A 205 5.51 -19.38 9.79
N LEU A 206 6.49 -18.54 10.11
CA LEU A 206 6.95 -18.36 11.49
C LEU A 206 5.86 -17.77 12.40
N SER A 207 5.10 -16.80 11.92
CA SER A 207 4.02 -16.17 12.68
C SER A 207 2.91 -17.16 13.05
N VAL A 208 2.53 -18.05 12.14
CA VAL A 208 1.44 -19.02 12.39
C VAL A 208 1.80 -20.02 13.48
N THR A 209 3.09 -20.30 13.71
CA THR A 209 3.53 -21.13 14.85
C THR A 209 3.16 -20.53 16.21
N LYS A 210 2.96 -19.20 16.28
CA LYS A 210 2.52 -18.49 17.49
C LYS A 210 1.00 -18.48 17.65
N ARG A 211 0.23 -18.99 16.69
CA ARG A 211 -1.23 -19.04 16.73
C ARG A 211 -1.79 -19.76 17.96
N PRO A 212 -1.21 -20.87 18.47
CA PRO A 212 -1.67 -21.50 19.71
C PRO A 212 -1.66 -20.54 20.92
N ILE A 213 -0.68 -19.64 21.02
CA ILE A 213 -0.59 -18.63 22.08
C ILE A 213 -1.74 -17.63 21.98
N LEU A 214 -2.10 -17.23 20.76
CA LEU A 214 -3.26 -16.36 20.52
C LEU A 214 -4.57 -17.07 20.91
N VAL A 215 -4.71 -18.35 20.54
CA VAL A 215 -5.87 -19.18 20.92
C VAL A 215 -5.99 -19.28 22.44
N GLU A 216 -4.90 -19.53 23.15
CA GLU A 216 -4.87 -19.59 24.61
C GLU A 216 -5.22 -18.24 25.24
N SER A 217 -4.67 -17.14 24.71
CA SER A 217 -4.97 -15.77 25.15
C SER A 217 -6.46 -15.43 24.99
N LEU A 218 -7.06 -15.80 23.86
CA LEU A 218 -8.49 -15.67 23.63
C LEU A 218 -9.31 -16.57 24.57
N GLY A 219 -8.86 -17.81 24.80
CA GLY A 219 -9.46 -18.73 25.76
C GLY A 219 -9.49 -18.17 27.18
N ARG A 220 -8.41 -17.54 27.63
CA ARG A 220 -8.36 -16.83 28.93
C ARG A 220 -9.34 -15.65 28.98
N LYS A 221 -9.50 -14.90 27.89
CA LYS A 221 -10.53 -13.84 27.82
C LYS A 221 -11.95 -14.40 27.91
N VAL A 222 -12.18 -15.59 27.35
CA VAL A 222 -13.47 -16.30 27.48
C VAL A 222 -13.71 -16.78 28.91
N ALA A 223 -12.71 -17.43 29.52
CA ALA A 223 -12.80 -17.91 30.90
C ALA A 223 -13.06 -16.78 31.90
N ASN A 224 -12.51 -15.60 31.65
CA ASN A 224 -12.71 -14.39 32.47
C ASN A 224 -13.98 -13.60 32.11
N GLY A 225 -14.87 -14.13 31.27
CA GLY A 225 -16.13 -13.49 30.89
C GLY A 225 -15.98 -12.22 30.03
N LYS A 226 -14.77 -11.90 29.55
CA LYS A 226 -14.51 -10.70 28.71
C LYS A 226 -14.97 -10.90 27.26
N LEU A 227 -15.06 -12.14 26.80
CA LEU A 227 -15.56 -12.54 25.49
C LEU A 227 -16.42 -13.80 25.64
N CYS A 228 -17.37 -14.06 24.74
CA CYS A 228 -17.91 -15.41 24.56
C CYS A 228 -17.05 -16.22 23.57
N ALA A 229 -17.18 -17.55 23.60
CA ALA A 229 -16.44 -18.45 22.71
C ALA A 229 -16.64 -18.12 21.22
N ASP A 230 -17.86 -17.78 20.82
CA ASP A 230 -18.21 -17.37 19.45
C ASP A 230 -17.50 -16.06 19.05
N GLN A 231 -17.40 -15.07 19.94
CA GLN A 231 -16.64 -13.84 19.68
C GLN A 231 -15.14 -14.10 19.52
N ALA A 232 -14.56 -14.96 20.36
CA ALA A 232 -13.16 -15.35 20.27
C ALA A 232 -12.86 -16.07 18.94
N ALA A 233 -13.70 -17.02 18.55
CA ALA A 233 -13.55 -17.74 17.27
C ALA A 233 -13.65 -16.79 16.06
N ARG A 234 -14.58 -15.83 16.10
CA ARG A 234 -14.73 -14.81 15.05
C ARG A 234 -13.54 -13.87 14.96
N LEU A 235 -13.01 -13.40 16.09
CA LEU A 235 -11.82 -12.57 16.11
C LEU A 235 -10.60 -13.29 15.54
N LEU A 236 -10.44 -14.57 15.89
CA LEU A 236 -9.37 -15.41 15.35
C LEU A 236 -9.51 -15.57 13.83
N PHE A 237 -10.72 -15.89 13.34
CA PHE A 237 -10.97 -16.03 11.91
C PHE A 237 -10.70 -14.73 11.15
N VAL A 238 -11.19 -13.59 11.63
CA VAL A 238 -10.94 -12.28 10.99
C VAL A 238 -9.45 -11.92 11.01
N GLY A 239 -8.75 -12.25 12.09
CA GLY A 239 -7.29 -12.12 12.16
C GLY A 239 -6.57 -12.97 11.10
N ASP A 240 -6.99 -14.23 10.95
CA ASP A 240 -6.45 -15.13 9.92
C ASP A 240 -6.71 -14.56 8.50
N LEU A 241 -7.90 -14.00 8.24
CA LEU A 241 -8.20 -13.35 6.95
C LEU A 241 -7.28 -12.13 6.71
N GLN A 242 -7.16 -11.25 7.71
CA GLN A 242 -6.35 -10.04 7.58
C GLN A 242 -4.87 -10.35 7.35
N ALA A 243 -4.34 -11.38 8.00
CA ALA A 243 -2.93 -11.75 7.91
C ALA A 243 -2.57 -12.41 6.57
N HIS A 244 -3.51 -13.10 5.92
CA HIS A 244 -3.16 -14.04 4.85
C HIS A 244 -3.85 -13.81 3.50
N LEU A 245 -4.99 -13.10 3.44
CA LEU A 245 -5.62 -12.84 2.13
C LEU A 245 -4.81 -11.89 1.24
N GLY A 246 -3.95 -11.06 1.83
CA GLY A 246 -3.05 -10.18 1.09
C GLY A 246 -2.13 -10.91 0.12
N PHE A 247 -1.77 -12.18 0.37
CA PHE A 247 -0.94 -12.98 -0.54
C PHE A 247 -1.56 -13.17 -1.93
N ALA A 248 -2.89 -12.99 -2.08
CA ALA A 248 -3.53 -13.04 -3.39
C ALA A 248 -3.06 -11.88 -4.28
N LEU A 249 -2.74 -10.72 -3.68
CA LEU A 249 -2.21 -9.54 -4.37
C LEU A 249 -0.75 -9.72 -4.80
N GLU A 250 0.00 -10.61 -4.15
CA GLU A 250 1.40 -10.91 -4.50
C GLU A 250 1.49 -12.05 -5.53
N THR A 251 0.64 -13.07 -5.41
CA THR A 251 0.68 -14.25 -6.30
C THR A 251 -0.01 -14.03 -7.65
N ALA A 252 -1.14 -13.31 -7.70
CA ALA A 252 -1.86 -13.08 -8.95
C ALA A 252 -1.03 -12.33 -10.01
N PRO A 253 -0.23 -11.30 -9.68
CA PRO A 253 0.64 -10.62 -10.64
C PRO A 253 1.65 -11.52 -11.35
N PHE A 254 2.26 -12.49 -10.65
CA PHE A 254 3.17 -13.46 -11.30
C PHE A 254 2.45 -14.30 -12.34
N LEU A 255 1.27 -14.83 -12.01
CA LEU A 255 0.45 -15.60 -12.95
C LEU A 255 0.05 -14.75 -14.16
N ARG A 256 -0.32 -13.49 -13.94
CA ARG A 256 -0.67 -12.55 -15.03
C ARG A 256 0.51 -12.25 -15.94
N ALA A 257 1.71 -12.13 -15.36
CA ALA A 257 2.94 -11.86 -16.10
C ALA A 257 3.53 -13.12 -16.78
N GLY A 258 2.96 -14.32 -16.57
CA GLY A 258 3.48 -15.58 -17.12
C GLY A 258 4.66 -16.17 -16.33
N HIS A 259 4.81 -15.78 -15.07
CA HIS A 259 5.84 -16.27 -14.15
C HIS A 259 5.27 -17.38 -13.24
N ASP A 260 4.72 -18.43 -13.86
CA ASP A 260 3.96 -19.48 -13.15
C ASP A 260 4.81 -20.19 -12.08
N ARG A 261 6.10 -20.44 -12.37
CA ARG A 261 7.02 -21.10 -11.42
C ARG A 261 7.19 -20.32 -10.11
N GLN A 262 7.27 -19.00 -10.17
CA GLN A 262 7.38 -18.15 -8.98
C GLN A 262 6.08 -18.20 -8.18
N ALA A 263 4.93 -18.08 -8.86
CA ALA A 263 3.62 -18.18 -8.20
C ALA A 263 3.44 -19.55 -7.51
N GLU A 264 3.73 -20.64 -8.21
CA GLU A 264 3.68 -22.01 -7.68
C GLU A 264 4.60 -22.19 -6.47
N ALA A 265 5.80 -21.61 -6.49
CA ALA A 265 6.74 -21.70 -5.38
C ALA A 265 6.21 -20.98 -4.12
N LEU A 266 5.61 -19.78 -4.27
CA LEU A 266 4.97 -19.06 -3.16
C LEU A 266 3.78 -19.85 -2.61
N GLU A 267 2.91 -20.37 -3.49
CA GLU A 267 1.74 -21.16 -3.10
C GLU A 267 2.10 -22.46 -2.39
N ALA A 268 3.16 -23.13 -2.86
CA ALA A 268 3.67 -24.34 -2.24
C ALA A 268 4.25 -24.04 -0.85
N ALA A 269 4.92 -22.91 -0.66
CA ALA A 269 5.42 -22.48 0.65
C ALA A 269 4.26 -22.18 1.63
N LEU A 270 3.25 -21.43 1.18
CA LEU A 270 2.03 -21.16 1.97
C LEU A 270 1.28 -22.45 2.33
N SER A 271 1.20 -23.40 1.39
CA SER A 271 0.56 -24.70 1.63
C SER A 271 1.28 -25.53 2.68
N ARG A 272 2.62 -25.55 2.64
CA ARG A 272 3.42 -26.30 3.62
C ARG A 272 3.44 -25.68 5.01
N GLY A 273 3.38 -24.35 5.10
CA GLY A 273 3.71 -23.64 6.35
C GLY A 273 2.58 -22.80 6.96
N VAL A 274 1.49 -22.53 6.23
CA VAL A 274 0.43 -21.63 6.69
C VAL A 274 -0.92 -22.32 6.68
N TRP A 275 -1.37 -22.86 5.54
CA TRP A 275 -2.76 -23.28 5.34
C TRP A 275 -3.26 -24.34 6.31
N ASP A 276 -2.41 -25.29 6.69
CA ASP A 276 -2.78 -26.37 7.62
C ASP A 276 -3.04 -25.88 9.06
N HIS A 277 -2.61 -24.66 9.40
CA HIS A 277 -2.81 -24.04 10.71
C HIS A 277 -4.04 -23.13 10.80
N LEU A 278 -4.68 -22.83 9.67
CA LEU A 278 -5.79 -21.90 9.57
C LEU A 278 -7.12 -22.62 9.37
N ASP A 279 -8.21 -21.85 9.44
CA ASP A 279 -9.50 -22.34 8.99
C ASP A 279 -9.46 -22.63 7.47
N PRO A 280 -9.95 -23.79 6.98
CA PRO A 280 -9.95 -24.12 5.54
C PRO A 280 -10.65 -23.08 4.65
N ALA A 281 -11.59 -22.30 5.21
CA ALA A 281 -12.23 -21.22 4.47
C ALA A 281 -11.25 -20.11 4.06
N VAL A 282 -10.16 -19.89 4.81
CA VAL A 282 -9.14 -18.87 4.47
C VAL A 282 -8.43 -19.23 3.17
N LYS A 283 -7.96 -20.48 3.04
CA LYS A 283 -7.30 -20.96 1.81
C LYS A 283 -8.23 -20.86 0.60
N ARG A 284 -9.48 -21.32 0.72
CA ARG A 284 -10.46 -21.26 -0.37
C ARG A 284 -10.74 -19.82 -0.81
N LEU A 285 -10.84 -18.89 0.13
CA LEU A 285 -11.05 -17.48 -0.20
C LEU A 285 -9.81 -16.87 -0.84
N TYR A 286 -8.61 -17.19 -0.35
CA TYR A 286 -7.35 -16.79 -0.98
C TYR A 286 -7.29 -17.25 -2.45
N GLU A 287 -7.57 -18.53 -2.73
CA GLU A 287 -7.58 -19.08 -4.10
C GLU A 287 -8.62 -18.37 -4.99
N ALA A 288 -9.83 -18.14 -4.46
CA ALA A 288 -10.89 -17.45 -5.19
C ALA A 288 -10.51 -15.99 -5.51
N LEU A 289 -9.91 -15.27 -4.56
CA LEU A 289 -9.44 -13.90 -4.78
C LEU A 289 -8.29 -13.85 -5.78
N ARG A 290 -7.28 -14.73 -5.65
CA ARG A 290 -6.17 -14.85 -6.59
C ARG A 290 -6.68 -15.06 -8.02
N ASP A 291 -7.60 -16.01 -8.21
CA ASP A 291 -8.17 -16.31 -9.52
C ASP A 291 -9.05 -15.18 -10.05
N HIS A 292 -9.72 -14.45 -9.16
CA HIS A 292 -10.49 -13.25 -9.50
C HIS A 292 -9.58 -12.10 -9.97
N TYR A 293 -8.48 -11.85 -9.26
CA TYR A 293 -7.47 -10.85 -9.63
C TYR A 293 -6.77 -11.20 -10.96
N ARG A 294 -6.56 -12.49 -11.24
CA ARG A 294 -6.00 -12.94 -12.52
C ARG A 294 -6.85 -12.48 -13.72
N ARG A 295 -8.17 -12.32 -13.55
CA ARG A 295 -9.10 -11.90 -14.62
C ARG A 295 -9.19 -10.39 -14.83
N LEU A 296 -8.52 -9.59 -13.99
CA LEU A 296 -8.58 -8.13 -14.08
C LEU A 296 -8.03 -7.62 -15.43
N THR A 297 -8.68 -6.66 -16.06
CA THR A 297 -8.19 -6.03 -17.29
C THR A 297 -7.98 -4.52 -17.08
N PRO A 298 -6.98 -3.89 -17.72
CA PRO A 298 -6.67 -2.47 -17.49
C PRO A 298 -7.69 -1.50 -18.09
N ASP A 299 -8.59 -1.99 -18.95
CA ASP A 299 -9.51 -1.21 -19.76
C ASP A 299 -10.97 -1.26 -19.27
N LEU A 300 -11.22 -1.84 -18.10
CA LEU A 300 -12.57 -1.88 -17.51
C LEU A 300 -13.16 -0.48 -17.39
N THR A 301 -14.42 -0.35 -17.82
CA THR A 301 -15.24 0.84 -17.57
C THR A 301 -15.59 0.96 -16.08
N SER A 302 -16.13 2.11 -15.66
CA SER A 302 -16.59 2.28 -14.27
C SER A 302 -17.63 1.25 -13.85
N ALA A 303 -18.59 0.93 -14.73
CA ALA A 303 -19.61 -0.08 -14.43
C ALA A 303 -19.03 -1.49 -14.32
N GLN A 304 -18.08 -1.84 -15.20
CA GLN A 304 -17.40 -3.14 -15.12
C GLN A 304 -16.49 -3.24 -13.90
N THR A 305 -15.83 -2.16 -13.51
CA THR A 305 -15.00 -2.11 -12.30
C THR A 305 -15.86 -2.23 -11.04
N GLU A 306 -17.02 -1.58 -11.00
CA GLU A 306 -18.00 -1.70 -9.92
C GLU A 306 -18.53 -3.14 -9.81
N ALA A 307 -18.86 -3.78 -10.95
CA ALA A 307 -19.27 -5.19 -10.98
C ALA A 307 -18.14 -6.13 -10.52
N TRP A 308 -16.92 -5.92 -10.99
CA TRP A 308 -15.73 -6.68 -10.57
C TRP A 308 -15.49 -6.57 -9.06
N ALA A 309 -15.49 -5.35 -8.52
CA ALA A 309 -15.35 -5.14 -7.07
C ALA A 309 -16.51 -5.79 -6.30
N GLY A 310 -17.72 -5.79 -6.87
CA GLY A 310 -18.90 -6.43 -6.30
C GLY A 310 -18.75 -7.95 -6.18
N GLU A 311 -18.13 -8.61 -7.17
CA GLU A 311 -17.77 -10.03 -7.09
C GLU A 311 -16.76 -10.29 -5.95
N ALA A 312 -15.71 -9.48 -5.82
CA ALA A 312 -14.74 -9.62 -4.73
C ALA A 312 -15.40 -9.46 -3.35
N VAL A 313 -16.29 -8.48 -3.21
CA VAL A 313 -17.08 -8.28 -1.99
C VAL A 313 -17.98 -9.49 -1.70
N ALA A 314 -18.61 -10.07 -2.72
CA ALA A 314 -19.43 -11.27 -2.57
C ALA A 314 -18.60 -12.46 -2.06
N LEU A 315 -17.41 -12.70 -2.61
CA LEU A 315 -16.50 -13.75 -2.15
C LEU A 315 -16.16 -13.61 -0.65
N LEU A 316 -15.81 -12.39 -0.22
CA LEU A 316 -15.53 -12.11 1.20
C LEU A 316 -16.78 -12.30 2.07
N THR A 317 -17.93 -11.83 1.59
CA THR A 317 -19.22 -11.96 2.28
C THR A 317 -19.59 -13.43 2.49
N ASP A 318 -19.47 -14.26 1.46
CA ASP A 318 -19.81 -15.68 1.51
C ASP A 318 -18.92 -16.42 2.52
N ALA A 319 -17.62 -16.15 2.52
CA ALA A 319 -16.68 -16.74 3.48
C ALA A 319 -17.02 -16.35 4.93
N LEU A 320 -17.41 -15.08 5.17
CA LEU A 320 -17.83 -14.62 6.49
C LEU A 320 -19.17 -15.25 6.91
N GLN A 321 -20.13 -15.39 5.98
CA GLN A 321 -21.42 -16.04 6.25
C GLN A 321 -21.26 -17.51 6.66
N GLN A 322 -20.34 -18.26 6.03
CA GLN A 322 -20.00 -19.64 6.43
C GLN A 322 -19.54 -19.74 7.90
N LYS A 323 -19.08 -18.64 8.49
CA LYS A 323 -18.66 -18.52 9.90
C LYS A 323 -19.66 -17.76 10.76
N ASN A 324 -20.91 -17.65 10.32
CA ASN A 324 -21.99 -16.91 10.98
C ASN A 324 -21.67 -15.42 11.22
N LEU A 325 -20.67 -14.86 10.51
CA LEU A 325 -20.37 -13.44 10.48
C LEU A 325 -21.22 -12.77 9.40
N ARG A 326 -22.47 -12.51 9.73
CA ARG A 326 -23.38 -11.76 8.85
C ARG A 326 -22.96 -10.29 8.79
N VAL A 327 -22.17 -9.92 7.79
CA VAL A 327 -21.77 -8.55 7.50
C VAL A 327 -22.31 -8.20 6.12
N ARG A 328 -22.93 -7.04 6.00
CA ARG A 328 -23.39 -6.51 4.73
C ARG A 328 -22.41 -5.42 4.31
N PHE A 329 -21.61 -5.73 3.32
CA PHE A 329 -20.79 -4.75 2.64
C PHE A 329 -21.59 -4.13 1.50
N GLU A 330 -21.34 -2.87 1.24
CA GLU A 330 -21.85 -2.17 0.07
C GLU A 330 -20.73 -1.39 -0.60
N LEU A 331 -20.75 -1.37 -1.93
CA LEU A 331 -19.90 -0.47 -2.68
C LEU A 331 -20.57 0.90 -2.71
N ALA A 332 -19.85 1.90 -2.23
CA ALA A 332 -20.23 3.30 -2.32
C ALA A 332 -19.31 4.01 -3.33
N ARG A 333 -19.83 5.05 -3.99
CA ARG A 333 -18.99 5.94 -4.79
C ARG A 333 -18.42 7.02 -3.90
N THR A 334 -17.10 7.17 -3.89
CA THR A 334 -16.45 8.25 -3.15
C THR A 334 -16.88 9.59 -3.76
N ARG A 335 -17.46 10.47 -2.93
CA ARG A 335 -17.79 11.83 -3.38
C ARG A 335 -16.48 12.54 -3.69
N ALA A 336 -16.28 12.95 -4.94
CA ALA A 336 -15.11 13.72 -5.35
C ALA A 336 -14.95 14.93 -4.41
N VAL A 337 -13.77 15.06 -3.80
CA VAL A 337 -13.40 16.30 -3.10
C VAL A 337 -13.35 17.40 -4.17
N PRO A 338 -14.16 18.47 -4.08
CA PRO A 338 -14.12 19.52 -5.07
C PRO A 338 -12.71 20.10 -5.14
N LYS A 339 -12.08 20.06 -6.32
CA LYS A 339 -10.83 20.78 -6.61
C LYS A 339 -11.07 22.25 -6.27
N ARG A 340 -10.49 22.74 -5.17
CA ARG A 340 -10.29 24.18 -5.00
C ARG A 340 -9.38 24.61 -6.15
N SER A 341 -9.94 25.29 -7.14
CA SER A 341 -9.17 25.94 -8.19
C SER A 341 -8.16 26.87 -7.50
N ARG A 342 -6.87 26.52 -7.57
CA ARG A 342 -5.82 27.50 -7.34
C ARG A 342 -5.91 28.49 -8.49
N GLY A 343 -6.54 29.63 -8.24
CA GLY A 343 -6.50 30.77 -9.15
C GLY A 343 -5.05 31.15 -9.47
N PRO A 344 -4.81 31.77 -10.63
CA PRO A 344 -3.47 32.10 -11.08
C PRO A 344 -2.81 33.05 -10.07
N LYS A 345 -1.64 32.67 -9.55
CA LYS A 345 -0.77 33.60 -8.81
C LYS A 345 -0.27 34.64 -9.81
N SER A 346 -0.81 35.84 -9.70
CA SER A 346 -0.29 37.04 -10.32
C SER A 346 1.15 37.30 -9.87
N ALA A 347 2.06 37.29 -10.87
CA ALA A 347 3.24 38.12 -11.12
C ALA A 347 4.21 38.57 -9.98
N PRO A 348 5.51 38.78 -10.30
CA PRO A 348 6.60 38.84 -9.33
C PRO A 348 6.68 40.20 -8.62
N MET A 349 6.92 40.18 -7.30
CA MET A 349 7.36 41.35 -6.56
C MET A 349 8.79 41.68 -6.98
N SER A 350 8.94 42.79 -7.70
CA SER A 350 10.20 43.48 -7.88
C SER A 350 10.74 43.93 -6.51
N ALA A 351 11.95 43.50 -6.19
CA ALA A 351 12.74 44.09 -5.12
C ALA A 351 13.07 45.54 -5.51
N ARG A 352 12.51 46.49 -4.77
CA ARG A 352 13.05 47.86 -4.74
C ARG A 352 14.11 47.89 -3.66
N ASP A 353 15.35 47.99 -4.10
CA ASP A 353 16.47 48.46 -3.32
C ASP A 353 16.17 49.87 -2.82
N SER A 354 16.21 50.06 -1.51
CA SER A 354 16.27 51.38 -0.88
C SER A 354 17.63 51.49 -0.19
N VAL A 355 18.59 52.07 -0.93
CA VAL A 355 19.84 52.61 -0.38
C VAL A 355 19.50 53.94 0.29
N PRO A 356 19.95 54.20 1.53
CA PRO A 356 19.87 55.53 2.11
C PRO A 356 21.11 56.33 1.69
N ASP A 357 20.92 57.54 1.17
CA ASP A 357 21.94 58.57 1.30
C ASP A 357 21.32 59.96 1.39
N SER A 358 21.84 60.66 2.39
CA SER A 358 21.74 62.09 2.66
C SER A 358 22.28 62.93 1.50
N ASP A 359 21.60 64.03 1.17
CA ASP A 359 22.14 65.39 1.33
C ASP A 359 21.26 66.48 0.69
N GLY A 360 21.22 67.64 1.33
CA GLY A 360 21.29 68.93 0.61
C GLY A 360 20.00 69.72 0.37
N GLY A 361 19.59 70.52 1.37
CA GLY A 361 19.59 72.00 1.26
C GLY A 361 18.48 72.76 0.51
N THR A 362 17.91 73.75 1.23
CA THR A 362 17.39 75.07 0.78
C THR A 362 16.21 75.08 -0.21
N LEU A 363 15.11 75.82 -0.01
CA LEU A 363 14.82 77.13 0.59
C LEU A 363 13.47 77.12 1.32
#